data_AF-A0A7K4Y4U0-F1
#
_entry.id   AF-A0A7K4Y4U0-F1
#
_cell.length_a   1.000
_cell.length_b   1.000
_cell.length_c   1.000
_cell.angle_alpha   90.00
_cell.angle_beta   90.00
_cell.angle_gamma   90.00
#
_symmetry.space_group_name_H-M   'P 1'
#
loop_
_entity.id
_entity.type
_entity.pdbx_description
1 polymer ?
#
loop_
_entity_poly.entity_id
_entity_poly.type
_entity_poly.pdbx_seq_one_letter_code
_entity_poly.pdbx_strand_id
1 'polypeptide(L)'
;VSVLGKVAVSQIVDYLRHTTSRGSDDSGLEELCNMLDPDQKDVSMDLETFHAIMKEWIEDCKRKWEDGATEEPTASMADLEFKVHKNTSEAKEMHVQMNVTSGSLEAFGGDVSKGDLETSDLLTCVADLQYKNQKLQEENNKLKLTLEAADETNNKLLADNENLHQQVKSIQHSMLKAKSLEEELEEAKTNLNLSEEKRQQILCQNKQLEKENQSLIIKITSLQEENIRNSMDTDGLQKKILELSKNAAELQMQAHIYESTVVNKEASLVQKEQAIKELKLTVVECSSIIETLRAEKKMLLENMQHMQQELILNGLSFPLLFKFNNNIPEGVNSLHCELELAQSSEITKTEWMSPDETFDREVLFLLQGPEYAGEKFKIIMQNLVSGKVYMN
;
A
#
# COMPACT_ATOMS: atom_id res chain seq x y z
N VAL A 1 5.69 -7.39 -6.12
CA VAL A 1 5.84 -7.07 -4.68
C VAL A 1 7.18 -7.64 -4.24
N SER A 2 8.21 -6.80 -4.18
CA SER A 2 9.53 -7.20 -3.70
C SER A 2 9.55 -7.00 -2.18
N VAL A 3 9.21 -8.04 -1.43
CA VAL A 3 9.50 -8.08 0.00
C VAL A 3 10.90 -8.64 0.13
N LEU A 4 11.87 -7.83 0.55
CA LEU A 4 13.11 -8.34 1.17
C LEU A 4 12.72 -9.00 2.50
N GLY A 5 12.10 -10.17 2.42
CA GLY A 5 11.74 -10.99 3.56
C GLY A 5 12.82 -12.04 3.75
N LYS A 6 13.41 -12.10 4.94
CA LYS A 6 14.25 -13.23 5.32
C LYS A 6 13.35 -14.39 5.69
N VAL A 7 13.60 -15.58 5.13
CA VAL A 7 12.79 -16.78 5.36
C VAL A 7 13.66 -17.83 6.05
N ALA A 8 13.12 -18.51 7.05
CA ALA A 8 13.84 -19.58 7.76
C ALA A 8 14.11 -20.78 6.84
N VAL A 9 15.26 -21.43 6.99
CA VAL A 9 15.65 -22.58 6.14
C VAL A 9 14.64 -23.72 6.26
N SER A 10 14.12 -23.97 7.46
CA SER A 10 13.06 -24.96 7.73
C SER A 10 11.85 -24.77 6.82
N GLN A 11 11.36 -23.53 6.68
CA GLN A 11 10.20 -23.21 5.85
C GLN A 11 10.47 -23.38 4.35
N ILE A 12 11.70 -23.08 3.91
CA ILE A 12 12.13 -23.27 2.52
C ILE A 12 12.20 -24.77 2.20
N VAL A 13 12.80 -25.56 3.08
CA VAL A 13 12.95 -27.02 2.91
C VAL A 13 11.59 -27.71 2.95
N ASP A 14 10.69 -27.32 3.86
CA ASP A 14 9.33 -27.85 3.92
C ASP A 14 8.54 -27.53 2.64
N TYR A 15 8.66 -26.29 2.13
CA TYR A 15 8.04 -25.91 0.86
C TYR A 15 8.58 -26.73 -0.31
N LEU A 16 9.91 -26.93 -0.38
CA LEU A 16 10.53 -27.76 -1.42
C LEU A 16 10.10 -29.22 -1.33
N ARG A 17 9.99 -29.78 -0.12
CA ARG A 17 9.51 -31.14 0.11
C ARG A 17 8.07 -31.32 -0.38
N HIS A 18 7.20 -30.35 -0.10
CA HIS A 18 5.80 -30.38 -0.54
C HIS A 18 5.64 -30.17 -2.05
N THR A 19 6.44 -29.32 -2.67
CA THR A 19 6.31 -28.99 -4.10
C THR A 19 6.96 -30.01 -5.02
N THR A 20 8.02 -30.70 -4.58
CA THR A 20 8.74 -31.67 -5.40
C THR A 20 8.28 -33.11 -5.19
N SER A 21 7.35 -33.36 -4.26
CA SER A 21 6.86 -34.70 -3.89
C SER A 21 7.97 -35.69 -3.52
N ARG A 22 9.14 -35.18 -3.10
CA ARG A 22 10.29 -35.96 -2.67
C ARG A 22 10.15 -36.29 -1.17
N GLY A 23 10.25 -37.58 -0.84
CA GLY A 23 10.08 -38.11 0.53
C GLY A 23 11.25 -37.80 1.46
N SER A 24 11.19 -38.30 2.71
CA SER A 24 12.28 -38.20 3.69
C SER A 24 13.58 -38.89 3.27
N ASP A 25 13.50 -39.80 2.29
CA ASP A 25 14.61 -40.66 1.88
C ASP A 25 15.39 -40.10 0.68
N ASP A 26 15.08 -38.87 0.27
CA ASP A 26 15.77 -38.21 -0.84
C ASP A 26 17.08 -37.55 -0.38
N SER A 27 18.20 -38.22 -0.69
CA SER A 27 19.55 -37.76 -0.37
C SER A 27 19.89 -36.40 -0.97
N GLY A 28 19.27 -36.01 -2.08
CA GLY A 28 19.53 -34.72 -2.74
C GLY A 28 18.94 -33.53 -1.99
N LEU A 29 17.77 -33.69 -1.37
CA LEU A 29 17.12 -32.62 -0.60
C LEU A 29 17.81 -32.40 0.76
N GLU A 30 18.31 -33.47 1.36
CA GLU A 30 19.09 -33.42 2.60
C GLU A 30 20.44 -32.72 2.39
N GLU A 31 21.10 -32.95 1.26
CA GLU A 31 22.33 -32.25 0.88
C GLU A 31 22.09 -30.75 0.66
N LEU A 32 20.99 -30.38 0.01
CA LEU A 32 20.59 -28.98 -0.13
C LEU A 32 20.31 -28.33 1.24
N CYS A 33 19.68 -29.05 2.16
CA CYS A 33 19.44 -28.58 3.54
C CYS A 33 20.77 -28.25 4.25
N ASN A 34 21.76 -29.15 4.15
CA ASN A 34 23.09 -28.96 4.74
C ASN A 34 23.87 -27.79 4.12
N MET A 35 23.65 -27.47 2.85
CA MET A 35 24.25 -26.27 2.23
C MET A 35 23.55 -24.97 2.60
N LEU A 36 22.23 -25.02 2.84
CA LEU A 36 21.46 -23.86 3.27
C LEU A 36 21.71 -23.52 4.75
N ASP A 37 21.95 -24.52 5.59
CA ASP A 37 22.18 -24.37 7.03
C ASP A 37 23.18 -25.40 7.59
N PRO A 38 24.49 -25.21 7.38
CA PRO A 38 25.54 -26.16 7.79
C PRO A 38 25.65 -26.31 9.32
N ASP A 39 25.15 -25.34 10.08
CA ASP A 39 25.15 -25.34 11.55
C ASP A 39 23.84 -25.86 12.16
N GLN A 40 22.82 -26.17 11.34
CA GLN A 40 21.46 -26.55 11.76
C GLN A 40 20.83 -25.57 12.78
N LYS A 41 21.05 -24.26 12.60
CA LYS A 41 20.58 -23.19 13.49
C LYS A 41 19.31 -22.49 13.00
N ASP A 42 18.72 -22.98 11.91
CA ASP A 42 17.56 -22.43 11.21
C ASP A 42 17.70 -20.93 10.90
N VAL A 43 18.79 -20.59 10.21
CA VAL A 43 19.13 -19.19 9.93
C VAL A 43 18.15 -18.58 8.93
N SER A 44 17.63 -17.38 9.23
CA SER A 44 16.78 -16.66 8.28
C SER A 44 17.61 -16.13 7.10
N MET A 45 17.28 -16.56 5.88
CA MET A 45 18.05 -16.28 4.67
C MET A 45 17.31 -15.32 3.75
N ASP A 46 18.03 -14.42 3.08
CA ASP A 46 17.47 -13.57 2.03
C ASP A 46 17.44 -14.28 0.67
N LEU A 47 16.67 -13.70 -0.27
CA LEU A 47 16.46 -14.28 -1.59
C LEU A 47 17.75 -14.37 -2.43
N GLU A 48 18.69 -13.45 -2.25
CA GLU A 48 19.93 -13.41 -3.01
C GLU A 48 20.88 -14.52 -2.56
N THR A 49 20.99 -14.73 -1.25
CA THR A 49 21.76 -15.83 -0.65
C THR A 49 21.15 -17.19 -1.02
N PHE A 50 19.82 -17.30 -0.98
CA PHE A 50 19.14 -18.53 -1.42
C PHE A 50 19.42 -18.84 -2.89
N HIS A 51 19.34 -17.83 -3.78
CA HIS A 51 19.64 -18.03 -5.20
C HIS A 51 21.11 -18.39 -5.45
N ALA A 52 22.05 -17.85 -4.67
CA ALA A 52 23.46 -18.20 -4.78
C ALA A 52 23.69 -19.68 -4.42
N ILE A 53 23.15 -20.14 -3.29
CA ILE A 53 23.28 -21.53 -2.83
C ILE A 53 22.55 -22.50 -3.78
N MET A 54 21.35 -22.14 -4.26
CA MET A 54 20.63 -22.95 -5.24
C MET A 54 21.39 -23.10 -6.56
N LYS A 55 22.08 -22.05 -7.04
CA LYS A 55 22.93 -22.16 -8.22
C LYS A 55 24.10 -23.11 -7.99
N GLU A 56 24.77 -22.99 -6.84
CA GLU A 56 25.87 -23.87 -6.47
C GLU A 56 25.43 -25.33 -6.37
N TRP A 57 24.28 -25.62 -5.75
CA TRP A 57 23.72 -26.97 -5.68
C TRP A 57 23.35 -27.54 -7.05
N ILE A 58 22.77 -26.73 -7.94
CA ILE A 58 22.48 -27.17 -9.32
C ILE A 58 23.76 -27.49 -10.07
N GLU A 59 24.82 -26.69 -9.90
CA GLU A 59 26.13 -26.98 -10.47
C GLU A 59 26.75 -28.25 -9.87
N ASP A 60 26.60 -28.47 -8.57
CA ASP A 60 27.09 -29.67 -7.92
C ASP A 60 26.34 -30.94 -8.36
N CYS A 61 25.02 -30.85 -8.53
CA CYS A 61 24.21 -31.91 -9.13
C CYS A 61 24.65 -32.24 -10.56
N LYS A 62 25.01 -31.22 -11.37
CA LYS A 62 25.55 -31.42 -12.72
C LYS A 62 26.91 -32.11 -12.69
N ARG A 63 27.80 -31.70 -11.79
CA ARG A 63 29.11 -32.34 -11.61
C ARG A 63 28.97 -33.80 -11.19
N LYS A 64 28.09 -34.12 -10.24
CA LYS A 64 27.83 -35.50 -9.81
C LYS A 64 27.25 -36.37 -10.94
N TRP A 65 26.43 -35.79 -11.81
CA TRP A 65 25.93 -36.48 -13.00
C TRP A 65 27.03 -36.76 -14.04
N GLU A 66 27.97 -35.83 -14.21
CA GLU A 66 29.12 -36.02 -15.10
C GLU A 66 30.16 -37.01 -14.54
N ASP A 67 30.40 -37.02 -13.22
CA ASP A 67 31.35 -37.93 -12.57
C ASP A 67 30.79 -39.36 -12.44
N GLY A 68 29.47 -39.49 -12.21
CA GLY A 68 28.76 -40.78 -12.15
C GLY A 68 28.54 -41.47 -13.51
N ALA A 69 28.78 -40.78 -14.63
CA ALA A 69 28.76 -41.39 -15.96
C ALA A 69 30.02 -42.22 -16.27
N THR A 70 31.00 -42.25 -15.35
CA THR A 70 32.25 -42.99 -15.49
C THR A 70 32.22 -44.38 -14.83
N GLU A 71 31.17 -44.72 -14.08
CA GLU A 71 30.96 -46.08 -13.58
C GLU A 71 29.87 -46.78 -14.40
N GLU A 72 30.30 -47.63 -15.33
CA GLU A 72 29.46 -48.57 -16.07
C GLU A 72 28.60 -49.44 -15.13
N PRO A 73 27.31 -49.60 -15.44
CA PRO A 73 26.66 -50.89 -15.38
C PRO A 73 26.51 -51.39 -16.81
N THR A 74 27.36 -52.33 -17.15
CA THR A 74 27.30 -53.16 -18.35
C THR A 74 25.92 -53.81 -18.47
N ALA A 75 25.04 -53.22 -19.28
CA ALA A 75 23.84 -53.87 -19.79
C ALA A 75 23.45 -53.29 -21.15
N SER A 76 24.13 -53.80 -22.18
CA SER A 76 23.51 -54.30 -23.42
C SER A 76 22.36 -53.48 -24.00
N MET A 77 22.67 -52.59 -24.94
CA MET A 77 21.74 -52.22 -26.02
C MET A 77 22.45 -51.78 -27.32
N ALA A 78 23.67 -52.28 -27.54
CA ALA A 78 24.37 -52.17 -28.82
C ALA A 78 24.47 -53.56 -29.47
N ASP A 79 23.33 -54.21 -29.65
CA ASP A 79 23.27 -55.44 -30.44
C ASP A 79 21.89 -55.57 -31.11
N LEU A 80 21.55 -54.63 -32.00
CA LEU A 80 20.43 -54.84 -32.91
C LEU A 80 20.46 -53.98 -34.18
N GLU A 81 21.61 -53.83 -34.87
CA GLU A 81 21.58 -53.34 -36.27
C GLU A 81 22.85 -53.64 -37.06
N PHE A 82 23.35 -54.89 -36.99
CA PHE A 82 24.27 -55.41 -38.01
C PHE A 82 24.03 -56.90 -38.23
N LYS A 83 22.91 -57.24 -38.88
CA LYS A 83 22.71 -58.61 -39.37
C LYS A 83 21.82 -58.70 -40.61
N VAL A 84 22.24 -58.04 -41.68
CA VAL A 84 21.88 -58.50 -43.03
C VAL A 84 23.16 -58.90 -43.75
N HIS A 85 23.58 -60.13 -43.44
CA HIS A 85 24.07 -61.12 -44.37
C HIS A 85 24.82 -60.57 -45.58
N LYS A 86 26.11 -60.35 -45.36
CA LYS A 86 27.15 -60.51 -46.37
C LYS A 86 27.16 -61.97 -46.84
N ASN A 87 26.15 -62.32 -47.64
CA ASN A 87 26.16 -63.55 -48.41
C ASN A 87 26.85 -63.20 -49.72
N THR A 88 28.11 -63.59 -49.76
CA THR A 88 28.81 -64.11 -50.93
C THR A 88 27.81 -64.73 -51.91
N SER A 89 27.32 -63.93 -52.86
CA SER A 89 26.84 -64.48 -54.11
C SER A 89 28.02 -64.37 -55.04
N GLU A 90 28.81 -65.45 -55.05
CA GLU A 90 29.61 -65.83 -56.19
C GLU A 90 28.73 -65.62 -57.43
N ALA A 91 28.93 -64.50 -58.12
CA ALA A 91 28.59 -64.42 -59.52
C ALA A 91 29.47 -65.49 -60.16
N LYS A 92 28.90 -66.69 -60.28
CA LYS A 92 29.29 -67.68 -61.26
C LYS A 92 29.38 -66.92 -62.57
N GLU A 93 30.59 -66.47 -62.86
CA GLU A 93 31.12 -66.38 -64.19
C GLU A 93 30.86 -67.77 -64.77
N MET A 94 29.67 -67.94 -65.37
CA MET A 94 29.37 -69.10 -66.17
C MET A 94 30.15 -68.85 -67.45
N HIS A 95 31.46 -69.07 -67.33
CA HIS A 95 32.30 -69.58 -68.38
C HIS A 95 31.44 -70.62 -69.09
N VAL A 96 30.85 -70.24 -70.22
CA VAL A 96 30.51 -71.19 -71.27
C VAL A 96 31.85 -71.65 -71.81
N GLN A 97 32.51 -72.48 -70.99
CA GLN A 97 33.50 -73.42 -71.42
C GLN A 97 32.73 -74.38 -72.32
N MET A 98 32.58 -74.02 -73.59
CA MET A 98 32.29 -74.97 -74.64
C MET A 98 33.50 -75.90 -74.69
N ASN A 99 33.41 -76.95 -73.88
CA ASN A 99 34.24 -78.12 -74.00
C ASN A 99 34.05 -78.64 -75.42
N VAL A 100 35.06 -78.37 -76.25
CA VAL A 100 35.30 -79.04 -77.51
C VAL A 100 35.60 -80.49 -77.17
N THR A 101 34.57 -81.27 -76.87
CA THR A 101 34.68 -82.72 -76.84
C THR A 101 34.43 -83.19 -78.26
N SER A 102 35.52 -83.18 -79.03
CA SER A 102 35.69 -83.90 -80.28
C SER A 102 35.48 -85.39 -80.00
N GLY A 103 34.22 -85.82 -80.02
CA GLY A 103 33.79 -87.19 -79.80
C GLY A 103 33.58 -87.88 -81.14
N SER A 104 34.64 -88.52 -81.65
CA SER A 104 34.63 -89.83 -82.32
C SER A 104 33.38 -90.09 -83.17
N LEU A 105 33.32 -89.63 -84.42
CA LEU A 105 33.86 -90.33 -85.61
C LEU A 105 34.14 -91.82 -85.38
N GLU A 106 33.10 -92.59 -85.10
CA GLU A 106 33.09 -94.02 -85.42
C GLU A 106 32.55 -94.21 -86.83
N ALA A 107 33.50 -94.52 -87.71
CA ALA A 107 33.27 -95.02 -89.05
C ALA A 107 32.65 -96.42 -88.97
N PHE A 108 31.38 -96.52 -89.35
CA PHE A 108 30.84 -97.68 -90.04
C PHE A 108 30.38 -97.14 -91.41
N GLY A 109 31.11 -97.32 -92.51
CA GLY A 109 31.83 -98.52 -92.88
C GLY A 109 30.82 -99.59 -93.30
N GLY A 110 29.97 -99.27 -94.28
CA GLY A 110 28.94 -100.15 -94.81
C GLY A 110 28.73 -99.89 -96.29
N ASP A 111 29.48 -100.65 -97.09
CA ASP A 111 29.46 -100.84 -98.53
C ASP A 111 29.33 -99.61 -99.46
N VAL A 112 30.43 -99.36 -100.16
CA VAL A 112 30.46 -98.79 -101.50
C VAL A 112 29.61 -99.70 -102.39
N SER A 113 28.31 -99.42 -102.50
CA SER A 113 27.51 -99.90 -103.62
C SER A 113 28.10 -99.25 -104.87
N LYS A 114 29.04 -99.98 -105.47
CA LYS A 114 29.56 -99.83 -106.81
C LYS A 114 28.45 -100.17 -107.81
N GLY A 115 27.36 -99.44 -107.70
CA GLY A 115 26.24 -99.41 -108.63
C GLY A 115 26.03 -97.96 -108.92
N ASP A 116 26.21 -97.59 -110.19
CA ASP A 116 26.10 -96.24 -110.74
C ASP A 116 25.22 -95.33 -109.89
N LEU A 117 25.83 -94.62 -108.94
CA LEU A 117 25.23 -93.40 -108.44
C LEU A 117 25.40 -92.43 -109.59
N GLU A 118 24.48 -92.53 -110.56
CA GLU A 118 24.38 -91.59 -111.66
C GLU A 118 24.47 -90.21 -111.02
N THR A 119 25.30 -89.35 -111.61
CA THR A 119 25.54 -87.98 -111.17
C THR A 119 24.26 -87.23 -110.79
N SER A 120 23.10 -87.66 -111.29
CA SER A 120 21.72 -87.29 -110.93
C SER A 120 21.30 -87.48 -109.45
N ASP A 121 21.58 -88.62 -108.81
CA ASP A 121 21.14 -88.89 -107.43
C ASP A 121 21.94 -88.07 -106.41
N LEU A 122 23.25 -87.93 -106.66
CA LEU A 122 24.12 -87.03 -105.91
C LEU A 122 23.69 -85.56 -106.11
N LEU A 123 23.33 -85.17 -107.33
CA LEU A 123 22.84 -83.83 -107.65
C LEU A 123 21.53 -83.50 -106.92
N THR A 124 20.62 -84.48 -106.78
CA THR A 124 19.35 -84.32 -106.04
C THR A 124 19.57 -84.20 -104.54
N CYS A 125 20.46 -85.02 -103.96
CA CYS A 125 20.85 -84.90 -102.54
C CYS A 125 21.53 -83.54 -102.25
N VAL A 126 22.38 -83.08 -103.17
CA VAL A 126 23.00 -81.75 -103.08
C VAL A 126 21.95 -80.64 -103.17
N ALA A 127 20.96 -80.74 -104.05
CA ALA A 127 19.88 -79.77 -104.17
C ALA A 127 19.00 -79.71 -102.89
N ASP A 128 18.65 -80.86 -102.30
CA ASP A 128 17.89 -80.92 -101.05
C ASP A 128 18.67 -80.33 -99.86
N LEU A 129 19.97 -80.61 -99.78
CA LEU A 129 20.85 -80.01 -98.77
C LEU A 129 20.99 -78.50 -98.97
N GLN A 130 21.13 -78.02 -100.22
CA GLN A 130 21.13 -76.60 -100.53
C GLN A 130 19.82 -75.92 -100.12
N TYR A 131 18.67 -76.53 -100.41
CA TYR A 131 17.37 -76.05 -99.98
C TYR A 131 17.22 -76.03 -98.45
N LYS A 132 17.62 -77.10 -97.76
CA LYS A 132 17.60 -77.16 -96.29
C LYS A 132 18.53 -76.13 -95.66
N ASN A 133 19.71 -75.89 -96.25
CA ASN A 133 20.66 -74.88 -95.78
C ASN A 133 20.08 -73.46 -95.98
N GLN A 134 19.50 -73.17 -97.15
CA GLN A 134 18.80 -71.92 -97.42
C GLN A 134 17.67 -71.67 -96.39
N LYS A 135 16.85 -72.69 -96.12
CA LYS A 135 15.77 -72.61 -95.12
C LYS A 135 16.29 -72.41 -93.70
N LEU A 136 17.37 -73.11 -93.31
CA LEU A 136 18.04 -72.89 -92.03
C LEU A 136 18.62 -71.47 -91.91
N GLN A 137 19.12 -70.91 -93.02
CA GLN A 137 19.64 -69.55 -93.04
C GLN A 137 18.52 -68.51 -92.93
N GLU A 138 17.37 -68.73 -93.56
CA GLU A 138 16.18 -67.91 -93.39
C GLU A 138 15.66 -67.94 -91.94
N GLU A 139 15.55 -69.13 -91.33
CA GLU A 139 15.16 -69.26 -89.92
C GLU A 139 16.21 -68.65 -88.97
N ASN A 140 17.51 -68.79 -89.25
CA ASN A 140 18.56 -68.10 -88.49
C ASN A 140 18.45 -66.58 -88.59
N ASN A 141 18.18 -66.04 -89.79
CA ASN A 141 17.96 -64.60 -89.97
C ASN A 141 16.72 -64.12 -89.22
N LYS A 142 15.64 -64.90 -89.24
CA LYS A 142 14.42 -64.60 -88.49
C LYS A 142 14.64 -64.63 -86.98
N LEU A 143 15.34 -65.65 -86.47
CA LEU A 143 15.73 -65.75 -85.06
C LEU A 143 16.60 -64.56 -84.64
N LYS A 144 17.55 -64.18 -85.49
CA LYS A 144 18.40 -63.00 -85.26
C LYS A 144 17.58 -61.72 -85.15
N LEU A 145 16.64 -61.47 -86.07
CA LEU A 145 15.75 -60.31 -86.00
C LEU A 145 14.86 -60.34 -84.74
N THR A 146 14.34 -61.50 -84.35
CA THR A 146 13.56 -61.61 -83.10
C THR A 146 14.41 -61.40 -81.86
N LEU A 147 15.68 -61.84 -81.88
CA LEU A 147 16.62 -61.61 -80.80
C LEU A 147 16.97 -60.13 -80.68
N GLU A 148 17.29 -59.46 -81.80
CA GLU A 148 17.56 -58.01 -81.84
C GLU A 148 16.35 -57.21 -81.34
N ALA A 149 15.12 -57.59 -81.74
CA ALA A 149 13.90 -56.95 -81.24
C ALA A 149 13.70 -57.19 -79.73
N ALA A 150 13.98 -58.41 -79.24
CA ALA A 150 13.92 -58.72 -77.81
C ALA A 150 14.97 -57.92 -77.01
N ASP A 151 16.20 -57.82 -77.50
CA ASP A 151 17.28 -57.04 -76.87
C ASP A 151 16.93 -55.56 -76.79
N GLU A 152 16.36 -54.98 -77.87
CA GLU A 152 15.89 -53.59 -77.87
C GLU A 152 14.79 -53.36 -76.82
N THR A 153 13.82 -54.29 -76.72
CA THR A 153 12.76 -54.19 -75.69
C THR A 153 13.32 -54.34 -74.28
N ASN A 154 14.31 -55.21 -74.07
CA ASN A 154 14.94 -55.41 -72.77
C ASN A 154 15.76 -54.19 -72.34
N ASN A 155 16.52 -53.58 -73.27
CA ASN A 155 17.23 -52.31 -73.03
C ASN A 155 16.27 -51.19 -72.63
N LYS A 156 15.12 -51.09 -73.31
CA LYS A 156 14.08 -50.12 -72.96
C LYS A 156 13.50 -50.36 -71.57
N LEU A 157 13.18 -51.61 -71.23
CA LEU A 157 12.70 -51.98 -69.89
C LEU A 157 13.74 -51.67 -68.80
N LEU A 158 15.02 -51.89 -69.07
CA LEU A 158 16.11 -51.58 -68.14
C LEU A 158 16.21 -50.06 -67.90
N ALA A 159 16.09 -49.25 -68.95
CA ALA A 159 16.04 -47.79 -68.83
C ALA A 159 14.79 -47.31 -68.07
N ASP A 160 13.62 -47.89 -68.32
CA ASP A 160 12.39 -47.58 -67.58
C ASP A 160 12.52 -47.97 -66.09
N ASN A 161 13.17 -49.09 -65.79
CA ASN A 161 13.40 -49.55 -64.42
C ASN A 161 14.37 -48.61 -63.66
N GLU A 162 15.44 -48.15 -64.31
CA GLU A 162 16.35 -47.15 -63.73
C GLU A 162 15.62 -45.81 -63.47
N ASN A 163 14.77 -45.37 -64.41
CA ASN A 163 13.97 -44.16 -64.25
C ASN A 163 13.00 -44.29 -63.07
N LEU A 164 12.27 -45.41 -62.96
CA LEU A 164 11.39 -45.68 -61.82
C LEU A 164 12.17 -45.71 -60.51
N HIS A 165 13.36 -46.31 -60.49
CA HIS A 165 14.21 -46.33 -59.31
C HIS A 165 14.63 -44.91 -58.88
N GLN A 166 15.00 -44.06 -59.83
CA GLN A 166 15.31 -42.65 -59.57
C GLN A 166 14.09 -41.87 -59.07
N GLN A 167 12.90 -42.13 -59.61
CA GLN A 167 11.64 -41.54 -59.14
C GLN A 167 11.34 -41.96 -57.70
N VAL A 168 11.49 -43.23 -57.35
CA VAL A 168 11.30 -43.73 -55.97
C VAL A 168 12.25 -43.04 -55.01
N LYS A 169 13.54 -42.88 -55.35
CA LYS A 169 14.51 -42.14 -54.53
C LYS A 169 14.10 -40.69 -54.32
N SER A 170 13.64 -40.01 -55.38
CA SER A 170 13.17 -38.63 -55.31
C SER A 170 11.94 -38.49 -54.41
N ILE A 171 10.96 -39.40 -54.54
CA ILE A 171 9.76 -39.44 -53.70
C ILE A 171 10.13 -39.70 -52.24
N GLN A 172 11.04 -40.65 -51.96
CA GLN A 172 11.53 -40.93 -50.60
C GLN A 172 12.19 -39.70 -49.98
N HIS A 173 13.06 -39.01 -50.72
CA HIS A 173 13.70 -37.77 -50.25
C HIS A 173 12.66 -36.68 -49.97
N SER A 174 11.68 -36.48 -50.86
CA SER A 174 10.61 -35.51 -50.66
C SER A 174 9.72 -35.85 -49.45
N MET A 175 9.46 -37.14 -49.22
CA MET A 175 8.69 -37.64 -48.07
C MET A 175 9.41 -37.37 -46.74
N LEU A 176 10.72 -37.60 -46.67
CA LEU A 176 11.52 -37.28 -45.47
C LEU A 176 11.49 -35.78 -45.17
N LYS A 177 11.64 -34.94 -46.20
CA LYS A 177 11.52 -33.48 -46.04
C LYS A 177 10.13 -33.07 -45.55
N ALA A 178 9.06 -33.69 -46.05
CA ALA A 178 7.70 -33.41 -45.60
C ALA A 178 7.49 -33.76 -44.12
N LYS A 179 8.05 -34.90 -43.65
CA LYS A 179 7.99 -35.29 -42.23
C LYS A 179 8.70 -34.29 -41.31
N SER A 180 9.90 -33.84 -41.69
CA SER A 180 10.62 -32.80 -40.93
C SER A 180 9.82 -31.50 -40.83
N LEU A 181 9.16 -31.08 -41.91
CA LEU A 181 8.31 -29.88 -41.89
C LEU A 181 7.03 -30.07 -41.06
N GLU A 182 6.50 -31.28 -40.99
CA GLU A 182 5.37 -31.63 -40.13
C GLU A 182 5.76 -31.52 -38.65
N GLU A 183 6.94 -32.02 -38.27
CA GLU A 183 7.49 -31.88 -36.92
C GLU A 183 7.72 -30.40 -36.54
N GLU A 184 8.33 -29.61 -37.44
CA GLU A 184 8.52 -28.16 -37.25
C GLU A 184 7.17 -27.42 -37.08
N LEU A 185 6.13 -27.82 -37.83
CA LEU A 185 4.79 -27.25 -37.72
C LEU A 185 4.16 -27.56 -36.36
N GLU A 186 4.26 -28.81 -35.89
CA GLU A 186 3.73 -29.18 -34.58
C GLU A 186 4.49 -28.48 -33.45
N GLU A 187 5.81 -28.34 -33.53
CA GLU A 187 6.58 -27.53 -32.58
C GLU A 187 6.11 -26.07 -32.60
N ALA A 188 5.95 -25.46 -33.77
CA ALA A 188 5.46 -24.08 -33.89
C ALA A 188 4.06 -23.91 -33.30
N LYS A 189 3.16 -24.88 -33.47
CA LYS A 189 1.81 -24.88 -32.85
C LYS A 189 1.89 -24.91 -31.33
N THR A 190 2.72 -25.79 -30.76
CA THR A 190 2.88 -25.86 -29.28
C THR A 190 3.45 -24.57 -28.72
N ASN A 191 4.44 -23.97 -29.39
CA ASN A 191 5.03 -22.69 -29.01
C ASN A 191 4.02 -21.54 -29.10
N LEU A 192 3.19 -21.51 -30.14
CA LEU A 192 2.12 -20.53 -30.29
C LEU A 192 1.10 -20.63 -29.14
N ASN A 193 0.66 -21.85 -28.81
CA ASN A 193 -0.29 -22.08 -27.72
C ASN A 193 0.28 -21.60 -26.37
N LEU A 194 1.53 -21.95 -26.06
CA LEU A 194 2.20 -21.51 -24.83
C LEU A 194 2.36 -19.98 -24.77
N SER A 195 2.70 -19.34 -25.89
CA SER A 195 2.79 -17.88 -25.98
C SER A 195 1.42 -17.22 -25.77
N GLU A 196 0.35 -17.79 -26.34
CA GLU A 196 -1.01 -17.31 -26.15
C GLU A 196 -1.48 -17.47 -24.69
N GLU A 197 -1.19 -18.58 -24.04
CA GLU A 197 -1.49 -18.79 -22.61
C GLU A 197 -0.79 -17.74 -21.74
N LYS A 198 0.50 -17.50 -21.96
CA LYS A 198 1.25 -16.44 -21.26
C LYS A 198 0.64 -15.06 -21.51
N ARG A 199 0.24 -14.76 -22.75
CA ARG A 199 -0.45 -13.50 -23.11
C ARG A 199 -1.75 -13.34 -22.32
N GLN A 200 -2.55 -14.39 -22.21
CA GLN A 200 -3.80 -14.37 -21.43
C GLN A 200 -3.54 -14.21 -19.92
N GLN A 201 -2.51 -14.87 -19.39
CA GLN A 201 -2.12 -14.72 -17.99
C GLN A 201 -1.72 -13.27 -17.66
N ILE A 202 -0.87 -12.65 -18.48
CA ILE A 202 -0.48 -11.24 -18.33
C ILE A 202 -1.69 -10.32 -18.44
N LEU A 203 -2.62 -10.60 -19.35
CA LEU A 203 -3.84 -9.81 -19.51
C LEU A 203 -4.73 -9.88 -18.26
N CYS A 204 -4.88 -11.07 -17.66
CA CYS A 204 -5.60 -11.24 -16.40
C CYS A 204 -4.92 -10.50 -15.24
N GLN A 205 -3.59 -10.56 -15.15
CA GLN A 205 -2.81 -9.82 -14.13
C GLN A 205 -2.96 -8.30 -14.30
N ASN A 206 -2.85 -7.78 -15.53
CA ASN A 206 -3.06 -6.36 -15.81
C ASN A 206 -4.46 -5.89 -15.40
N LYS A 207 -5.49 -6.68 -15.71
CA LYS A 207 -6.87 -6.36 -15.32
C LYS A 207 -7.05 -6.33 -13.80
N GLN A 208 -6.33 -7.19 -13.06
CA GLN A 208 -6.36 -7.18 -11.60
C GLN A 208 -5.64 -5.96 -11.03
N LEU A 209 -4.45 -5.64 -11.53
CA LEU A 209 -3.70 -4.43 -11.14
C LEU A 209 -4.48 -3.14 -11.45
N GLU A 210 -5.22 -3.10 -12.55
CA GLU A 210 -6.08 -1.97 -12.90
C GLU A 210 -7.19 -1.76 -11.86
N LYS A 211 -7.82 -2.83 -11.38
CA LYS A 211 -8.83 -2.76 -10.30
C LYS A 211 -8.22 -2.30 -8.99
N GLU A 212 -7.05 -2.81 -8.63
CA GLU A 212 -6.32 -2.40 -7.41
C GLU A 212 -5.94 -0.92 -7.47
N ASN A 213 -5.45 -0.47 -8.63
CA ASN A 213 -5.12 0.94 -8.85
C ASN A 213 -6.37 1.84 -8.73
N GLN A 214 -7.50 1.45 -9.34
CA GLN A 214 -8.77 2.17 -9.17
C GLN A 214 -9.21 2.21 -7.69
N SER A 215 -9.09 1.11 -6.95
CA SER A 215 -9.41 1.08 -5.52
C SER A 215 -8.50 1.99 -4.69
N LEU A 216 -7.20 2.05 -5.01
CA LEU A 216 -6.25 2.94 -4.35
C LEU A 216 -6.56 4.41 -4.64
N ILE A 217 -6.91 4.74 -5.88
CA ILE A 217 -7.33 6.11 -6.26
C ILE A 217 -8.53 6.53 -5.42
N ILE A 218 -9.56 5.69 -5.31
CA ILE A 218 -10.76 6.00 -4.48
C ILE A 218 -10.36 6.23 -3.02
N LYS A 219 -9.47 5.40 -2.46
CA LYS A 219 -8.99 5.55 -1.08
C LYS A 219 -8.21 6.84 -0.88
N ILE A 220 -7.36 7.22 -1.83
CA ILE A 220 -6.61 8.49 -1.80
C ILE A 220 -7.59 9.66 -1.80
N THR A 221 -8.59 9.66 -2.68
CA THR A 221 -9.60 10.72 -2.74
C THR A 221 -10.39 10.84 -1.44
N SER A 222 -10.83 9.71 -0.86
CA SER A 222 -11.55 9.72 0.42
C SER A 222 -10.69 10.28 1.57
N LEU A 223 -9.41 9.93 1.64
CA LEU A 223 -8.49 10.47 2.65
C LEU A 223 -8.20 11.96 2.43
N GLN A 224 -8.14 12.41 1.18
CA GLN A 224 -7.99 13.84 0.86
C GLN A 224 -9.22 14.64 1.33
N GLU A 225 -10.42 14.12 1.10
CA GLU A 225 -11.66 14.74 1.57
C GLU A 225 -11.74 14.81 3.11
N GLU A 226 -11.31 13.76 3.81
CA GLU A 226 -11.23 13.75 5.27
C GLU A 226 -10.22 14.77 5.79
N ASN A 227 -9.06 14.88 5.14
CA ASN A 227 -8.03 15.86 5.50
C ASN A 227 -8.54 17.30 5.36
N ILE A 228 -9.22 17.60 4.26
CA ILE A 228 -9.86 18.92 4.05
C ILE A 228 -10.87 19.22 5.17
N ARG A 229 -11.70 18.25 5.53
CA ARG A 229 -12.70 18.39 6.59
C ARG A 229 -12.04 18.67 7.95
N ASN A 230 -11.01 17.89 8.30
CA ASN A 230 -10.24 18.07 9.53
C ASN A 230 -9.52 19.43 9.57
N SER A 231 -9.02 19.91 8.43
CA SER A 231 -8.43 21.25 8.32
C SER A 231 -9.46 22.34 8.63
N MET A 232 -10.67 22.22 8.06
CA MET A 232 -11.75 23.19 8.31
C MET A 232 -12.18 23.20 9.78
N ASP A 233 -12.29 22.03 10.41
CA ASP A 233 -12.65 21.90 11.83
C ASP A 233 -11.54 22.50 12.72
N THR A 234 -10.27 22.27 12.38
CA THR A 234 -9.12 22.86 13.08
C THR A 234 -9.14 24.38 12.98
N ASP A 235 -9.39 24.94 11.81
CA ASP A 235 -9.52 26.39 11.61
C ASP A 235 -10.67 26.97 12.45
N GLY A 236 -11.80 26.26 12.51
CA GLY A 236 -12.94 26.64 13.34
C GLY A 236 -12.61 26.66 14.84
N LEU A 237 -11.91 25.63 15.33
CA LEU A 237 -11.44 25.56 16.71
C LEU A 237 -10.42 26.66 17.02
N GLN A 238 -9.50 26.95 16.10
CA GLN A 238 -8.51 28.00 16.28
C GLN A 238 -9.17 29.39 16.41
N LYS A 239 -10.19 29.69 15.59
CA LYS A 239 -10.99 30.91 15.72
C LYS A 239 -11.66 31.01 17.08
N LYS A 240 -12.26 29.91 17.56
CA LYS A 240 -12.90 29.86 18.88
C LYS A 240 -11.90 30.05 20.03
N ILE A 241 -10.70 29.47 19.92
CA ILE A 241 -9.63 29.66 20.90
C ILE A 241 -9.20 31.14 20.94
N LEU A 242 -9.04 31.79 19.80
CA LEU A 242 -8.69 33.21 19.73
C LEU A 242 -9.77 34.09 20.37
N GLU A 243 -11.04 33.84 20.07
CA GLU A 243 -12.16 34.57 20.67
C GLU A 243 -12.21 34.40 22.20
N LEU A 244 -12.10 33.17 22.70
CA LEU A 244 -12.05 32.89 24.13
C LEU A 244 -10.85 33.55 24.81
N SER A 245 -9.69 33.56 24.16
CA SER A 245 -8.48 34.21 24.68
C SER A 245 -8.66 35.73 24.78
N LYS A 246 -9.31 36.36 23.79
CA LYS A 246 -9.65 37.78 23.83
C LYS A 246 -10.60 38.08 25.01
N ASN A 247 -11.67 37.31 25.15
CA ASN A 247 -12.64 37.49 26.24
C ASN A 247 -11.97 37.30 27.61
N ALA A 248 -11.06 36.33 27.75
CA ALA A 248 -10.31 36.11 28.98
C ALA A 248 -9.43 37.32 29.34
N ALA A 249 -8.75 37.93 28.37
CA ALA A 249 -7.96 39.13 28.58
C ALA A 249 -8.82 40.34 28.99
N GLU A 250 -9.99 40.51 28.38
CA GLU A 250 -10.96 41.55 28.75
C GLU A 250 -11.46 41.38 30.18
N LEU A 251 -11.83 40.16 30.57
CA LEU A 251 -12.25 39.85 31.94
C LEU A 251 -11.11 40.05 32.96
N GLN A 252 -9.87 39.69 32.60
CA GLN A 252 -8.71 39.93 33.44
C GLN A 252 -8.46 41.44 33.67
N MET A 253 -8.60 42.25 32.62
CA MET A 253 -8.51 43.71 32.73
C MET A 253 -9.61 44.26 33.64
N GLN A 254 -10.85 43.78 33.48
CA GLN A 254 -11.97 44.19 34.31
C GLN A 254 -11.76 43.82 35.79
N ALA A 255 -11.24 42.62 36.08
CA ALA A 255 -10.90 42.20 37.43
C ALA A 255 -9.87 43.13 38.08
N HIS A 256 -8.81 43.51 37.35
CA HIS A 256 -7.80 44.45 37.86
C HIS A 256 -8.37 45.86 38.16
N ILE A 257 -9.32 46.33 37.34
CA ILE A 257 -10.01 47.61 37.60
C ILE A 257 -10.82 47.55 38.90
N TYR A 258 -11.57 46.47 39.11
CA TYR A 258 -12.34 46.28 40.33
C TYR A 258 -11.44 46.13 41.56
N GLU A 259 -10.35 45.37 41.47
CA GLU A 259 -9.37 45.21 42.55
C GLU A 259 -8.78 46.57 42.98
N SER A 260 -8.33 47.38 42.01
CA SER A 260 -7.85 48.75 42.27
C SER A 260 -8.91 49.62 42.93
N THR A 261 -10.16 49.52 42.48
CA THR A 261 -11.28 50.28 43.06
C THR A 261 -11.54 49.87 44.51
N VAL A 262 -11.51 48.57 44.81
CA VAL A 262 -11.68 48.04 46.17
C VAL A 262 -10.56 48.53 47.08
N VAL A 263 -9.30 48.43 46.65
CA VAL A 263 -8.14 48.92 47.41
C VAL A 263 -8.27 50.41 47.73
N ASN A 264 -8.70 51.23 46.76
CA ASN A 264 -8.92 52.66 46.97
C ASN A 264 -10.04 52.93 47.99
N LYS A 265 -11.14 52.17 47.92
CA LYS A 265 -12.25 52.29 48.89
C LYS A 265 -11.83 51.84 50.28
N GLU A 266 -11.03 50.79 50.40
CA GLU A 266 -10.51 50.30 51.66
C GLU A 266 -9.56 51.31 52.31
N ALA A 267 -8.67 51.93 51.53
CA ALA A 267 -7.82 53.02 52.03
C ALA A 267 -8.65 54.22 52.54
N SER A 268 -9.69 54.62 51.81
CA SER A 268 -10.61 55.69 52.23
C SER A 268 -11.38 55.31 53.51
N LEU A 269 -11.80 54.05 53.64
CA LEU A 269 -12.48 53.54 54.82
C LEU A 269 -11.56 53.59 56.05
N VAL A 270 -10.31 53.13 55.92
CA VAL A 270 -9.31 53.19 56.99
C VAL A 270 -9.04 54.63 57.43
N GLN A 271 -8.95 55.57 56.49
CA GLN A 271 -8.79 56.99 56.80
C GLN A 271 -9.98 57.54 57.60
N LYS A 272 -11.21 57.20 57.21
CA LYS A 272 -12.42 57.59 57.95
C LYS A 272 -12.45 56.97 59.34
N GLU A 273 -12.04 55.72 59.48
CA GLU A 273 -11.98 55.05 60.78
C GLU A 273 -10.97 55.72 61.72
N GLN A 274 -9.81 56.15 61.18
CA GLN A 274 -8.82 56.91 61.94
C GLN A 274 -9.37 58.27 62.40
N ALA A 275 -10.04 59.02 61.50
CA ALA A 275 -10.67 60.28 61.86
C ALA A 275 -11.75 60.10 62.95
N ILE A 276 -12.52 59.01 62.90
CA ILE A 276 -13.49 58.67 63.95
C ILE A 276 -12.79 58.40 65.29
N LYS A 277 -11.65 57.69 65.29
CA LYS A 277 -10.86 57.44 66.51
C LYS A 277 -10.34 58.74 67.12
N GLU A 278 -9.81 59.64 66.29
CA GLU A 278 -9.34 60.96 66.72
C GLU A 278 -10.49 61.80 67.30
N LEU A 279 -11.63 61.87 66.62
CA LEU A 279 -12.81 62.58 67.11
C LEU A 279 -13.30 62.02 68.45
N LYS A 280 -13.29 60.70 68.62
CA LYS A 280 -13.64 60.06 69.91
C LYS A 280 -12.69 60.48 71.03
N LEU A 281 -11.39 60.58 70.77
CA LEU A 281 -10.41 61.07 71.76
C LEU A 281 -10.70 62.52 72.14
N THR A 282 -10.93 63.39 71.15
CA THR A 282 -11.29 64.80 71.41
C THR A 282 -12.57 64.92 72.22
N VAL A 283 -13.60 64.09 71.96
CA VAL A 283 -14.83 64.08 72.77
C VAL A 283 -14.55 63.70 74.22
N VAL A 284 -13.67 62.72 74.47
CA VAL A 284 -13.27 62.32 75.83
C VAL A 284 -12.52 63.45 76.53
N GLU A 285 -11.59 64.12 75.83
CA GLU A 285 -10.86 65.28 76.35
C GLU A 285 -11.80 66.43 76.71
N CYS A 286 -12.71 66.82 75.79
CA CYS A 286 -13.72 67.84 76.05
C CYS A 286 -14.62 67.47 77.24
N SER A 287 -15.02 66.20 77.35
CA SER A 287 -15.82 65.72 78.48
C SER A 287 -15.07 65.87 79.81
N SER A 288 -13.78 65.55 79.84
CA SER A 288 -12.91 65.74 81.02
C SER A 288 -12.77 67.22 81.42
N ILE A 289 -12.61 68.11 80.43
CA ILE A 289 -12.58 69.56 80.66
C ILE A 289 -13.91 70.03 81.25
N ILE A 290 -15.04 69.56 80.71
CA ILE A 290 -16.39 69.90 81.21
C ILE A 290 -16.55 69.44 82.67
N GLU A 291 -16.13 68.22 83.02
CA GLU A 291 -16.20 67.73 84.41
C GLU A 291 -15.32 68.56 85.35
N THR A 292 -14.12 68.93 84.93
CA THR A 292 -13.19 69.77 85.70
C THR A 292 -13.80 71.15 85.97
N LEU A 293 -14.29 71.81 84.93
CA LEU A 293 -14.96 73.12 85.04
C LEU A 293 -16.21 73.03 85.91
N ARG A 294 -16.96 71.92 85.86
CA ARG A 294 -18.14 71.69 86.72
C ARG A 294 -17.74 71.56 88.18
N ALA A 295 -16.63 70.87 88.49
CA ALA A 295 -16.10 70.75 89.84
C ALA A 295 -15.59 72.11 90.38
N GLU A 296 -14.84 72.85 89.57
CA GLU A 296 -14.38 74.21 89.91
C GLU A 296 -15.56 75.16 90.18
N LYS A 297 -16.58 75.13 89.32
CA LYS A 297 -17.82 75.90 89.51
C LYS A 297 -18.48 75.56 90.84
N LYS A 298 -18.54 74.27 91.21
CA LYS A 298 -19.12 73.82 92.49
C LYS A 298 -18.32 74.35 93.68
N MET A 299 -17.00 74.20 93.67
CA MET A 299 -16.10 74.73 94.71
C MET A 299 -16.24 76.25 94.86
N LEU A 300 -16.32 76.99 93.76
CA LEU A 300 -16.50 78.44 93.78
C LEU A 300 -17.86 78.83 94.39
N LEU A 301 -18.93 78.09 94.07
CA LEU A 301 -20.25 78.27 94.65
C LEU A 301 -20.25 78.02 96.17
N GLU A 302 -19.60 76.96 96.62
CA GLU A 302 -19.43 76.63 98.05
C GLU A 302 -18.64 77.72 98.78
N ASN A 303 -17.50 78.17 98.23
CA ASN A 303 -16.71 79.27 98.77
C ASN A 303 -17.51 80.58 98.86
N MET A 304 -18.30 80.89 97.83
CA MET A 304 -19.16 82.08 97.83
C MET A 304 -20.25 82.00 98.90
N GLN A 305 -20.88 80.84 99.07
CA GLN A 305 -21.85 80.59 100.14
C GLN A 305 -21.20 80.72 101.53
N HIS A 306 -19.99 80.19 101.71
CA HIS A 306 -19.24 80.31 102.96
C HIS A 306 -18.91 81.77 103.28
N MET A 307 -18.38 82.54 102.32
CA MET A 307 -18.15 83.99 102.50
C MET A 307 -19.44 84.75 102.81
N GLN A 308 -20.56 84.40 102.16
CA GLN A 308 -21.86 84.99 102.47
C GLN A 308 -22.29 84.68 103.92
N GLN A 309 -22.07 83.47 104.41
CA GLN A 309 -22.34 83.09 105.81
C GLN A 309 -21.42 83.84 106.79
N GLU A 310 -20.12 84.00 106.49
CA GLU A 310 -19.19 84.79 107.30
C GLU A 310 -19.57 86.27 107.36
N LEU A 311 -20.01 86.87 106.24
CA LEU A 311 -20.51 88.25 106.20
C LEU A 311 -21.76 88.42 107.07
N ILE A 312 -22.66 87.43 107.06
CA ILE A 312 -23.85 87.41 107.94
C ILE A 312 -23.42 87.30 109.42
N LEU A 313 -22.45 86.45 109.76
CA LEU A 313 -21.91 86.28 111.13
C LEU A 313 -21.21 87.53 111.67
N ASN A 314 -20.53 88.30 110.82
CA ASN A 314 -19.83 89.53 111.18
C ASN A 314 -20.74 90.78 111.25
N GLY A 315 -22.07 90.61 111.21
CA GLY A 315 -23.04 91.68 111.49
C GLY A 315 -23.32 92.65 110.33
N LEU A 316 -22.86 92.35 109.12
CA LEU A 316 -23.11 93.17 107.91
C LEU A 316 -24.23 92.54 107.09
N SER A 317 -25.49 92.78 107.48
CA SER A 317 -26.64 92.28 106.72
C SER A 317 -26.91 93.13 105.47
N PHE A 318 -26.64 92.59 104.28
CA PHE A 318 -27.25 93.07 103.03
C PHE A 318 -27.89 91.89 102.28
N PRO A 319 -29.19 91.95 101.95
CA PRO A 319 -29.82 90.94 101.12
C PRO A 319 -29.46 91.20 99.65
N LEU A 320 -28.38 90.59 99.17
CA LEU A 320 -28.22 90.38 97.74
C LEU A 320 -29.19 89.27 97.34
N LEU A 321 -30.33 89.70 96.81
CA LEU A 321 -31.36 88.89 96.17
C LEU A 321 -30.72 87.91 95.19
N PHE A 322 -30.63 86.64 95.62
CA PHE A 322 -30.46 85.49 94.75
C PHE A 322 -31.77 85.28 93.97
N LYS A 323 -32.10 86.19 93.04
CA LYS A 323 -33.12 85.95 92.01
C LYS A 323 -32.42 85.39 90.78
N PHE A 324 -32.30 84.06 90.75
CA PHE A 324 -32.15 83.34 89.49
C PHE A 324 -33.49 83.45 88.75
N ASN A 325 -33.65 84.45 87.90
CA ASN A 325 -34.74 84.49 86.95
C ASN A 325 -34.19 83.97 85.62
N ASN A 326 -34.70 82.81 85.22
CA ASN A 326 -34.76 82.41 83.82
C ASN A 326 -35.29 83.60 82.99
N ASN A 327 -34.73 83.83 81.80
CA ASN A 327 -35.03 84.91 80.83
C ASN A 327 -34.03 86.09 80.82
N ILE A 328 -32.91 85.93 80.12
CA ILE A 328 -32.17 86.99 79.40
C ILE A 328 -31.82 86.41 78.01
N PRO A 329 -31.97 87.18 76.91
CA PRO A 329 -32.56 86.72 75.65
C PRO A 329 -31.60 85.98 74.71
N GLU A 330 -32.22 85.23 73.79
CA GLU A 330 -31.72 84.84 72.48
C GLU A 330 -30.71 85.83 71.89
N GLY A 331 -29.60 85.28 71.40
CA GLY A 331 -28.50 86.03 70.79
C GLY A 331 -27.46 86.38 71.85
N VAL A 332 -26.31 85.72 71.95
CA VAL A 332 -25.42 85.20 70.92
C VAL A 332 -24.54 84.18 71.65
N ASN A 333 -24.22 83.04 71.02
CA ASN A 333 -23.32 81.98 71.54
C ASN A 333 -23.96 80.94 72.48
N SER A 334 -25.19 80.53 72.18
CA SER A 334 -25.74 79.28 72.75
C SER A 334 -25.13 78.07 72.04
N LEU A 335 -24.81 77.02 72.79
CA LEU A 335 -24.36 75.71 72.28
C LEU A 335 -25.30 75.16 71.19
N HIS A 336 -26.56 75.60 71.18
CA HIS A 336 -27.54 75.30 70.15
C HIS A 336 -27.19 75.94 68.79
N CYS A 337 -26.78 77.22 68.75
CA CYS A 337 -26.33 77.88 67.52
C CYS A 337 -25.01 77.30 67.00
N GLU A 338 -24.09 76.88 67.88
CA GLU A 338 -22.84 76.23 67.44
C GLU A 338 -23.09 74.82 66.87
N LEU A 339 -24.03 74.06 67.46
CA LEU A 339 -24.46 72.76 66.91
C LEU A 339 -25.19 72.89 65.57
N GLU A 340 -26.02 73.92 65.40
CA GLU A 340 -26.73 74.21 64.16
C GLU A 340 -25.77 74.68 63.06
N LEU A 341 -24.73 75.45 63.41
CA LEU A 341 -23.64 75.82 62.50
C LEU A 341 -22.78 74.61 62.09
N ALA A 342 -22.48 73.70 63.01
CA ALA A 342 -21.75 72.46 62.72
C ALA A 342 -22.56 71.51 61.81
N GLN A 343 -23.88 71.41 62.01
CA GLN A 343 -24.77 70.66 61.12
C GLN A 343 -24.95 71.32 59.75
N SER A 344 -24.88 72.66 59.66
CA SER A 344 -24.98 73.38 58.39
C SER A 344 -23.70 73.34 57.53
N SER A 345 -22.53 73.09 58.13
CA SER A 345 -21.26 72.96 57.40
C SER A 345 -21.10 71.60 56.69
N GLU A 346 -22.01 70.65 56.91
CA GLU A 346 -22.00 69.31 56.28
C GLU A 346 -22.97 69.22 55.08
N ILE A 347 -23.33 70.37 54.49
CA ILE A 347 -24.17 70.47 53.31
C ILE A 347 -23.45 71.27 52.22
N THR A 348 -22.21 70.91 51.91
CA THR A 348 -21.74 71.03 50.53
C THR A 348 -22.24 69.79 49.78
N LYS A 349 -23.57 69.74 49.60
CA LYS A 349 -24.27 68.87 48.66
C LYS A 349 -23.87 69.27 47.24
N THR A 350 -22.68 68.85 46.84
CA THR A 350 -22.37 68.64 45.43
C THR A 350 -21.87 67.21 45.37
N GLU A 351 -22.59 66.35 44.65
CA GLU A 351 -22.42 64.88 44.59
C GLU A 351 -23.13 64.04 45.66
N TRP A 352 -24.41 64.35 45.93
CA TRP A 352 -25.38 63.28 46.20
C TRP A 352 -26.40 63.26 45.08
N MET A 353 -25.96 62.93 43.85
CA MET A 353 -26.84 62.13 43.02
C MET A 353 -26.81 60.74 43.67
N SER A 354 -27.95 60.30 44.21
CA SER A 354 -28.12 58.93 44.69
C SER A 354 -27.61 57.97 43.61
N PRO A 355 -26.53 57.21 43.86
CA PRO A 355 -26.02 56.23 42.89
C PRO A 355 -27.06 55.14 42.61
N ASP A 356 -28.00 54.95 43.55
CA ASP A 356 -29.00 53.88 43.60
C ASP A 356 -29.90 53.82 42.37
N GLU A 357 -30.41 54.95 41.85
CA GLU A 357 -31.30 54.93 40.67
C GLU A 357 -30.57 54.58 39.37
N THR A 358 -29.32 55.01 39.23
CA THR A 358 -28.46 54.65 38.09
C THR A 358 -28.01 53.19 38.19
N PHE A 359 -27.69 52.74 39.41
CA PHE A 359 -27.29 51.38 39.70
C PHE A 359 -28.45 50.40 39.48
N ASP A 360 -29.67 50.71 39.95
CA ASP A 360 -30.86 49.90 39.69
C ASP A 360 -31.19 49.83 38.20
N ARG A 361 -30.96 50.92 37.45
CA ARG A 361 -31.19 50.95 36.00
C ARG A 361 -30.16 50.14 35.20
N GLU A 362 -28.89 50.16 35.61
CA GLU A 362 -27.82 49.37 34.99
C GLU A 362 -27.88 47.89 35.42
N VAL A 363 -28.25 47.61 36.67
CA VAL A 363 -28.49 46.26 37.19
C VAL A 363 -29.72 45.64 36.53
N LEU A 364 -30.80 46.41 36.28
CA LEU A 364 -31.93 45.95 35.46
C LEU A 364 -31.51 45.63 34.02
N PHE A 365 -30.61 46.42 33.44
CA PHE A 365 -30.07 46.17 32.09
C PHE A 365 -29.14 44.94 32.03
N LEU A 366 -28.42 44.64 33.12
CA LEU A 366 -27.51 43.50 33.25
C LEU A 366 -28.24 42.19 33.63
N LEU A 367 -29.31 42.27 34.43
CA LEU A 367 -30.20 41.14 34.75
C LEU A 367 -31.04 40.73 33.54
N GLN A 368 -31.26 41.63 32.59
CA GLN A 368 -31.86 41.33 31.29
C GLN A 368 -30.83 40.70 30.34
N GLY A 369 -30.24 39.58 30.78
CA GLY A 369 -29.22 38.82 30.07
C GLY A 369 -29.58 38.46 28.61
N PRO A 370 -28.72 37.72 27.90
CA PRO A 370 -28.81 37.50 26.44
C PRO A 370 -30.11 36.80 25.97
N GLU A 371 -31.00 36.41 26.88
CA GLU A 371 -32.36 35.95 26.61
C GLU A 371 -33.18 36.94 25.79
N TYR A 372 -33.11 38.27 26.01
CA TYR A 372 -33.90 39.21 25.18
C TYR A 372 -33.40 39.30 23.72
N ALA A 373 -32.09 39.16 23.51
CA ALA A 373 -31.49 39.06 22.18
C ALA A 373 -31.75 37.66 21.56
N GLY A 374 -31.74 36.62 22.39
CA GLY A 374 -32.07 35.25 22.03
C GLY A 374 -33.52 35.06 21.61
N GLU A 375 -34.49 35.70 22.28
CA GLU A 375 -35.91 35.67 21.94
C GLU A 375 -36.15 36.36 20.59
N LYS A 376 -35.51 37.52 20.35
CA LYS A 376 -35.57 38.21 19.04
C LYS A 376 -34.93 37.38 17.93
N PHE A 377 -33.77 36.78 18.20
CA PHE A 377 -33.10 35.88 17.24
C PHE A 377 -33.95 34.63 16.95
N LYS A 378 -34.58 34.05 17.98
CA LYS A 378 -35.48 32.91 17.87
C LYS A 378 -36.75 33.25 17.08
N ILE A 379 -37.33 34.44 17.29
CA ILE A 379 -38.46 34.94 16.50
C ILE A 379 -38.06 35.17 15.03
N ILE A 380 -36.88 35.76 14.77
CA ILE A 380 -36.36 35.98 13.41
C ILE A 380 -36.10 34.64 12.70
N MET A 381 -35.49 33.67 13.39
CA MET A 381 -35.25 32.32 12.87
C MET A 381 -36.57 31.57 12.64
N GLN A 382 -37.55 31.69 13.53
CA GLN A 382 -38.84 31.06 13.38
C GLN A 382 -39.66 31.67 12.22
N ASN A 383 -39.51 32.98 11.95
CA ASN A 383 -40.10 33.64 10.79
C ASN A 383 -39.45 33.24 9.46
N LEU A 384 -38.12 33.04 9.45
CA LEU A 384 -37.37 32.53 8.29
C LEU A 384 -37.72 31.07 7.98
N VAL A 385 -37.85 30.23 9.01
CA VAL A 385 -38.24 28.82 8.86
C VAL A 385 -39.73 28.65 8.49
N SER A 386 -40.59 29.59 8.90
CA SER A 386 -42.04 29.55 8.59
C SER A 386 -42.42 30.30 7.30
N GLY A 387 -41.45 30.84 6.55
CA GLY A 387 -41.69 31.47 5.24
C GLY A 387 -42.52 32.75 5.27
N LYS A 388 -42.68 33.42 6.41
CA LYS A 388 -43.38 34.71 6.51
C LYS A 388 -42.38 35.87 6.51
N VAL A 389 -41.84 36.15 5.34
CA VAL A 389 -41.21 37.44 5.03
C VAL A 389 -42.34 38.45 4.87
N TYR A 390 -42.56 39.31 5.86
CA TYR A 390 -43.38 40.49 5.67
C TYR A 390 -42.60 41.51 4.84
N MET A 391 -43.05 41.67 3.60
CA MET A 391 -42.86 42.87 2.79
C MET A 391 -43.39 44.09 3.56
N ASN A 392 -42.49 45.02 3.89
CA ASN A 392 -42.61 46.45 3.55
C ASN A 392 -41.33 47.19 3.95
#